data_AF-A0A9W3X1P4-F1
#
_entry.id   AF-A0A9W3X1P4-F1
#
_cell.length_a   1.000
_cell.length_b   1.000
_cell.length_c   1.000
_cell.angle_alpha   90.00
_cell.angle_beta   90.00
_cell.angle_gamma   90.00
#
_symmetry.space_group_name_H-M   'P 1'
#
loop_
_entity.id
_entity.type
_entity.pdbx_description
1 polymer ?
#
loop_
_entity_poly.entity_id
_entity_poly.type
_entity_poly.pdbx_seq_one_letter_code
_entity_poly.pdbx_strand_id
1 'polypeptide(L)'
;MTRISTKDFRNLPIEKWNVTTFREYLKHEHEERYKIPYVTRSHAMEGRMLKSFIAEHKPEATKQFIDACFADYKPTREYPGLNFAFVYSYMRFRLLPRVLEEIRRKEVRLSRNPAHKEVSTEEIIDYL
;
A
#
# COMPACT_ATOMS: atom_id res chain seq x y z
N MET A 1 -18.64 14.25 -12.47
CA MET A 1 -17.41 13.48 -12.17
C MET A 1 -17.67 12.01 -12.50
N THR A 2 -16.93 11.44 -13.42
CA THR A 2 -17.05 10.03 -13.81
C THR A 2 -16.62 9.13 -12.65
N ARG A 3 -17.44 8.14 -12.30
CA ARG A 3 -17.12 7.18 -11.23
C ARG A 3 -16.01 6.25 -11.73
N ILE A 4 -14.82 6.35 -11.15
CA ILE A 4 -13.71 5.41 -11.42
C ILE A 4 -14.08 4.04 -10.85
N SER A 5 -13.87 2.99 -11.64
CA SER A 5 -14.12 1.62 -11.22
C SER A 5 -13.14 1.21 -10.11
N THR A 6 -13.60 0.45 -9.12
CA THR A 6 -12.73 -0.06 -8.05
C THR A 6 -11.73 -1.10 -8.56
N LYS A 7 -11.92 -1.64 -9.78
CA LYS A 7 -10.95 -2.52 -10.43
C LYS A 7 -9.79 -1.77 -11.08
N ASP A 8 -9.97 -0.47 -11.35
CA ASP A 8 -8.95 0.35 -11.96
C ASP A 8 -8.03 0.96 -10.89
N PHE A 9 -7.20 0.12 -10.30
CA PHE A 9 -6.28 0.53 -9.25
C PHE A 9 -5.25 1.57 -9.73
N ARG A 10 -4.98 1.66 -11.03
CA ARG A 10 -3.98 2.59 -11.58
C ARG A 10 -4.46 4.04 -11.54
N ASN A 11 -5.76 4.26 -11.73
CA ASN A 11 -6.36 5.59 -11.73
C ASN A 11 -7.12 5.92 -10.44
N LEU A 12 -7.37 4.93 -9.57
CA LEU A 12 -8.07 5.15 -8.31
C LEU A 12 -7.10 5.68 -7.24
N PRO A 13 -7.43 6.79 -6.54
CA PRO A 13 -6.60 7.30 -5.45
C PRO A 13 -6.54 6.29 -4.31
N ILE A 14 -5.36 6.17 -3.67
CA ILE A 14 -5.05 5.10 -2.72
C ILE A 14 -6.01 5.05 -1.54
N GLU A 15 -6.51 6.19 -1.10
CA GLU A 15 -7.44 6.35 0.02
C GLU A 15 -8.80 5.66 -0.26
N LYS A 16 -9.12 5.44 -1.54
CA LYS A 16 -10.35 4.77 -1.99
C LYS A 16 -10.16 3.28 -2.28
N TRP A 17 -8.94 2.75 -2.16
CA TRP A 17 -8.68 1.35 -2.41
C TRP A 17 -9.38 0.49 -1.38
N ASN A 18 -10.10 -0.52 -1.87
CA ASN A 18 -10.78 -1.52 -1.06
C ASN A 18 -10.32 -2.92 -1.45
N VAL A 19 -10.95 -3.94 -0.87
CA VAL A 19 -10.62 -5.35 -1.13
C VAL A 19 -10.58 -5.68 -2.62
N THR A 20 -11.52 -5.16 -3.42
CA THR A 20 -11.54 -5.41 -4.87
C THR A 20 -10.31 -4.79 -5.54
N THR A 21 -9.99 -3.55 -5.20
CA THR A 21 -8.83 -2.84 -5.76
C THR A 21 -7.52 -3.54 -5.41
N PHE A 22 -7.36 -3.97 -4.14
CA PHE A 22 -6.17 -4.70 -3.71
C PHE A 22 -6.03 -6.08 -4.37
N ARG A 23 -7.13 -6.78 -4.66
CA ARG A 23 -7.08 -8.05 -5.39
C ARG A 23 -6.62 -7.87 -6.83
N GLU A 24 -7.13 -6.85 -7.51
CA GLU A 24 -6.66 -6.53 -8.88
C GLU A 24 -5.19 -6.11 -8.86
N TYR A 25 -4.77 -5.35 -7.85
CA TYR A 25 -3.38 -4.97 -7.64
C TYR A 25 -2.47 -6.19 -7.41
N LEU A 26 -2.82 -7.06 -6.46
CA LEU A 26 -2.08 -8.29 -6.16
C LEU A 26 -1.96 -9.20 -7.38
N LYS A 27 -3.06 -9.37 -8.12
CA LYS A 27 -3.09 -10.14 -9.34
C LYS A 27 -2.12 -9.57 -10.37
N HIS A 28 -2.21 -8.27 -10.62
CA HIS A 28 -1.33 -7.58 -11.57
C HIS A 28 0.14 -7.74 -11.21
N GLU A 29 0.54 -7.39 -9.97
CA GLU A 29 1.94 -7.45 -9.55
C GLU A 29 2.49 -8.88 -9.60
N HIS A 30 1.68 -9.86 -9.24
CA HIS A 30 2.05 -11.26 -9.28
C HIS A 30 2.29 -11.75 -10.71
N GLU A 31 1.33 -11.51 -11.60
CA GLU A 31 1.41 -11.94 -13.00
C GLU A 31 2.54 -11.20 -13.72
N GLU A 32 2.75 -9.91 -13.43
CA GLU A 32 3.87 -9.15 -13.98
C GLU A 32 5.22 -9.64 -13.49
N ARG A 33 5.37 -9.94 -12.20
CA ARG A 33 6.68 -10.30 -11.63
C ARG A 33 7.06 -11.76 -11.89
N TYR A 34 6.11 -12.68 -11.72
CA TYR A 34 6.40 -14.11 -11.74
C TYR A 34 5.97 -14.78 -13.05
N LYS A 35 5.28 -14.06 -13.94
CA LYS A 35 4.80 -14.57 -15.23
C LYS A 35 3.96 -15.85 -15.10
N ILE A 36 3.26 -15.97 -13.97
CA ILE A 36 2.34 -17.08 -13.65
C ILE A 36 1.00 -16.53 -13.12
N PRO A 37 -0.12 -17.23 -13.34
CA PRO A 37 -1.43 -16.79 -12.88
C PRO A 37 -1.48 -16.59 -11.36
N TYR A 38 -2.18 -15.55 -10.91
CA TYR A 38 -2.44 -15.35 -9.49
C TYR A 38 -3.46 -16.38 -8.98
N VAL A 39 -3.07 -17.17 -7.97
CA VAL A 39 -3.93 -18.19 -7.37
C VAL A 39 -4.01 -18.05 -5.86
N THR A 40 -5.21 -18.18 -5.32
CA THR A 40 -5.47 -18.20 -3.88
C THR A 40 -6.39 -19.37 -3.54
N ARG A 41 -6.16 -20.00 -2.39
CA ARG A 41 -6.95 -21.18 -1.96
C ARG A 41 -8.41 -20.84 -1.72
N SER A 42 -8.70 -19.64 -1.20
CA SER A 42 -10.05 -19.18 -0.93
C SER A 42 -10.13 -17.67 -1.07
N HIS A 43 -10.78 -17.23 -2.14
CA HIS A 43 -11.03 -15.80 -2.34
C HIS A 43 -11.82 -15.20 -1.17
N ALA A 44 -12.80 -15.92 -0.62
CA ALA A 44 -13.59 -15.44 0.52
C ALA A 44 -12.71 -15.17 1.75
N MET A 45 -11.80 -16.09 2.08
CA MET A 45 -10.88 -15.90 3.21
C MET A 45 -9.92 -14.74 2.96
N GLU A 46 -9.29 -14.71 1.79
CA GLU A 46 -8.39 -13.64 1.39
C GLU A 46 -9.06 -12.26 1.44
N GLY A 47 -10.34 -12.19 1.05
CA GLY A 47 -11.12 -10.96 1.13
C GLY A 47 -11.37 -10.48 2.56
N ARG A 48 -11.64 -11.40 3.50
CA ARG A 48 -11.78 -11.06 4.91
C ARG A 48 -10.46 -10.59 5.51
N MET A 49 -9.36 -11.29 5.20
CA MET A 49 -8.02 -10.89 5.63
C MET A 49 -7.67 -9.48 5.13
N LEU A 50 -7.87 -9.21 3.84
CA LEU A 50 -7.66 -7.87 3.27
C LEU A 50 -8.56 -6.83 3.95
N LYS A 51 -9.85 -7.12 4.13
CA LYS A 51 -10.78 -6.18 4.76
C LYS A 51 -10.32 -5.80 6.17
N SER A 52 -9.97 -6.78 6.99
CA SER A 52 -9.48 -6.55 8.35
C SER A 52 -8.16 -5.78 8.34
N PHE A 53 -7.22 -6.14 7.46
CA PHE A 53 -5.90 -5.51 7.38
C PHE A 53 -5.99 -4.04 6.93
N ILE A 54 -6.85 -3.73 5.97
CA ILE A 54 -7.12 -2.35 5.52
C ILE A 54 -7.76 -1.54 6.65
N ALA A 55 -8.69 -2.13 7.40
CA ALA A 55 -9.31 -1.44 8.53
C ALA A 55 -8.31 -1.14 9.65
N GLU A 56 -7.35 -2.04 9.89
CA GLU A 56 -6.33 -1.90 10.94
C GLU A 56 -5.21 -0.92 10.54
N HIS A 57 -4.75 -0.95 9.29
CA HIS A 57 -3.55 -0.23 8.87
C HIS A 57 -3.76 0.86 7.82
N LYS A 58 -4.99 1.02 7.31
CA LYS A 58 -5.34 1.91 6.19
C LYS A 58 -4.79 1.43 4.84
N PRO A 59 -5.33 1.91 3.70
CA PRO A 59 -4.89 1.48 2.37
C PRO A 59 -3.41 1.75 2.08
N GLU A 60 -2.87 2.88 2.51
CA GLU A 60 -1.50 3.30 2.18
C GLU A 60 -0.46 2.34 2.77
N ALA A 61 -0.63 1.97 4.05
CA ALA A 61 0.24 1.00 4.70
C ALA A 61 0.02 -0.41 4.14
N THR A 62 -1.23 -0.76 3.79
CA THR A 62 -1.54 -2.04 3.15
C THR A 62 -0.79 -2.22 1.83
N LYS A 63 -0.79 -1.19 0.98
CA LYS A 63 -0.05 -1.21 -0.27
C LYS A 63 1.46 -1.33 -0.01
N GLN A 64 2.03 -0.47 0.83
CA GLN A 64 3.47 -0.51 1.12
C GLN A 64 3.92 -1.86 1.71
N PHE A 65 3.07 -2.50 2.52
CA PHE A 65 3.31 -3.84 3.03
C PHE A 65 3.36 -4.88 1.90
N ILE A 66 2.40 -4.85 0.98
CA ILE A 66 2.36 -5.76 -0.17
C ILE A 66 3.59 -5.53 -1.07
N ASP A 67 3.92 -4.28 -1.38
CA ASP A 67 5.08 -3.90 -2.17
C ASP A 67 6.38 -4.47 -1.56
N ALA A 68 6.55 -4.30 -0.24
CA ALA A 68 7.68 -4.82 0.50
C ALA A 68 7.73 -6.36 0.46
N CYS A 69 6.58 -7.03 0.53
CA CYS A 69 6.53 -8.50 0.41
C CYS A 69 6.97 -8.97 -0.97
N PHE A 70 6.47 -8.37 -2.05
CA PHE A 70 6.92 -8.71 -3.40
C PHE A 70 8.42 -8.43 -3.60
N ALA A 71 8.95 -7.35 -3.00
CA ALA A 71 10.37 -7.00 -3.09
C ALA A 71 11.28 -7.97 -2.32
N ASP A 72 10.87 -8.41 -1.13
CA ASP A 72 11.64 -9.33 -0.27
C ASP A 72 11.61 -10.78 -0.79
N TYR A 73 10.52 -11.17 -1.45
CA TYR A 73 10.27 -12.57 -1.78
C TYR A 73 11.11 -13.08 -2.96
N LYS A 74 11.72 -14.25 -2.75
CA LYS A 74 12.46 -15.00 -3.78
C LYS A 74 11.69 -16.28 -4.10
N PRO A 75 11.08 -16.40 -5.30
CA PRO A 75 10.36 -17.60 -5.70
C PRO A 75 11.22 -18.86 -5.64
N THR A 76 10.60 -19.97 -5.25
CA THR A 76 11.19 -21.30 -5.28
C THR A 76 10.30 -22.23 -6.10
N ARG A 77 10.78 -23.44 -6.41
CA ARG A 77 9.98 -24.42 -7.16
C ARG A 77 8.67 -24.79 -6.46
N GLU A 78 8.69 -24.89 -5.13
CA GLU A 78 7.52 -25.24 -4.32
C GLU A 78 6.58 -24.05 -4.11
N TYR A 79 7.15 -22.85 -4.04
CA TYR A 79 6.42 -21.61 -3.83
C TYR A 79 6.78 -20.60 -4.92
N PRO A 80 6.22 -20.73 -6.13
CA PRO A 80 6.62 -19.93 -7.28
C PRO A 80 6.07 -18.50 -7.28
N GLY A 81 5.17 -18.18 -6.34
CA GLY A 81 4.53 -16.87 -6.27
C GLY A 81 3.90 -16.58 -4.91
N LEU A 82 3.16 -15.47 -4.85
CA LEU A 82 2.56 -14.92 -3.63
C LEU A 82 1.06 -14.68 -3.78
N ASN A 83 0.32 -14.97 -2.73
CA ASN A 83 -1.02 -14.43 -2.55
C ASN A 83 -1.12 -13.73 -1.19
N PHE A 84 -2.24 -13.04 -0.94
CA PHE A 84 -2.34 -12.25 0.29
C PHE A 84 -2.32 -13.13 1.54
N ALA A 85 -2.94 -14.31 1.48
CA ALA A 85 -2.93 -15.26 2.61
C ALA A 85 -1.50 -15.68 2.97
N PHE A 86 -0.65 -15.93 1.96
CA PHE A 86 0.75 -16.28 2.17
C PHE A 86 1.52 -15.13 2.85
N VAL A 87 1.45 -13.92 2.30
CA VAL A 87 2.20 -12.78 2.87
C VAL A 87 1.70 -12.41 4.27
N TYR A 88 0.39 -12.52 4.50
CA TYR A 88 -0.23 -12.29 5.81
C TYR A 88 0.26 -13.29 6.86
N SER A 89 0.36 -14.57 6.51
CA SER A 89 0.76 -15.64 7.43
C SER A 89 2.27 -15.70 7.68
N TYR A 90 3.09 -15.52 6.64
CA TYR A 90 4.52 -15.83 6.73
C TYR A 90 5.44 -14.60 6.72
N MET A 91 5.00 -13.48 6.16
CA MET A 91 5.87 -12.30 5.95
C MET A 91 5.51 -11.12 6.86
N ARG A 92 4.24 -11.06 7.31
CA ARG A 92 3.70 -9.96 8.11
C ARG A 92 4.54 -9.61 9.34
N PHE A 93 4.89 -10.60 10.16
CA PHE A 93 5.64 -10.37 11.40
C PHE A 93 6.98 -9.66 11.17
N ARG A 94 7.66 -9.97 10.07
CA ARG A 94 8.99 -9.41 9.75
C ARG A 94 8.91 -8.07 9.03
N LEU A 95 7.98 -7.91 8.09
CA LEU A 95 7.96 -6.76 7.19
C LEU A 95 7.03 -5.63 7.66
N LEU A 96 5.91 -5.95 8.31
CA LEU A 96 4.95 -4.94 8.72
C LEU A 96 5.53 -3.90 9.70
N PRO A 97 6.28 -4.27 10.76
CA PRO A 97 6.86 -3.27 11.67
C PRO A 97 7.80 -2.30 10.96
N ARG A 98 8.58 -2.79 9.99
CA ARG A 98 9.49 -1.96 9.18
C ARG A 98 8.72 -0.95 8.35
N VAL A 99 7.67 -1.40 7.66
CA VAL A 99 6.81 -0.54 6.84
C VAL A 99 6.13 0.54 7.69
N LEU A 100 5.58 0.18 8.85
CA LEU A 100 4.95 1.15 9.75
C LEU A 100 5.94 2.20 10.26
N GLU A 101 7.15 1.79 10.63
CA GLU A 101 8.19 2.72 11.06
C GLU A 101 8.65 3.65 9.92
N GLU A 102 8.76 3.15 8.69
CA GLU A 102 9.07 3.98 7.53
C GLU A 102 7.99 5.02 7.24
N ILE A 103 6.72 4.64 7.34
CA ILE A 103 5.58 5.56 7.21
C ILE A 103 5.65 6.65 8.28
N ARG A 104 5.82 6.25 9.55
CA ARG A 104 5.95 7.18 10.67
C ARG A 104 7.11 8.16 10.46
N ARG A 105 8.26 7.68 9.99
CA ARG A 105 9.43 8.53 9.68
C ARG A 105 9.14 9.52 8.56
N LYS A 106 8.44 9.10 7.50
CA LYS A 106 8.02 9.99 6.40
C LYS A 106 7.07 11.08 6.90
N GLU A 107 6.08 10.73 7.71
CA GLU A 107 5.14 11.69 8.30
C GLU A 107 5.84 12.73 9.18
N VAL A 108 6.78 12.29 10.04
CA VAL A 108 7.59 13.20 10.88
C VAL A 108 8.49 14.11 10.04
N ARG A 109 9.04 13.60 8.93
CA ARG A 109 9.86 14.43 8.03
C ARG A 109 9.01 15.49 7.32
N LEU A 110 7.81 15.13 6.88
CA LEU A 110 6.88 16.06 6.23
C LEU A 110 6.39 17.13 7.20
N SER A 111 6.07 16.78 8.45
CA SER A 111 5.63 17.75 9.46
C SER A 111 6.73 18.73 9.89
N ARG A 112 8.00 18.35 9.76
CA ARG A 112 9.17 19.21 10.04
C ARG A 112 9.54 20.16 8.91
N ASN A 113 8.97 20.02 7.72
CA ASN A 113 9.37 20.80 6.54
C ASN A 113 8.21 21.71 6.05
N PRO A 114 7.91 22.83 6.74
CA PRO A 114 6.84 23.77 6.36
C PRO A 114 7.27 24.72 5.23
N ALA A 115 7.89 24.19 4.17
CA ALA A 115 8.19 25.01 3.00
C ALA A 115 6.87 25.29 2.25
N HIS A 116 6.51 26.58 2.20
CA HIS A 116 5.26 27.20 1.73
C HIS A 116 4.22 27.55 2.82
N LYS A 117 4.65 28.31 3.83
CA LYS A 117 3.80 29.38 4.37
C LYS A 117 4.08 30.61 3.52
N GLU A 118 3.14 31.03 2.67
CA GLU A 118 3.22 32.32 1.99
C GLU A 118 3.41 33.40 3.06
N VAL A 119 4.59 34.01 3.09
CA VAL A 119 4.83 35.22 3.86
C VAL A 119 4.12 36.32 3.10
N SER A 120 2.98 36.79 3.62
CA SER A 120 2.31 37.99 3.11
C SER A 120 3.31 39.15 3.17
N THR A 121 3.46 39.88 2.07
CA THR A 121 4.37 41.05 1.92
C THR A 121 3.97 42.24 2.82
N GLU A 122 2.91 42.12 3.62
CA GLU A 122 2.36 43.21 4.44
C GLU A 122 3.10 43.44 5.76
N GLU A 123 3.99 42.54 6.20
CA GLU A 123 4.72 42.69 7.49
C GLU A 123 6.06 43.46 7.39
N ILE A 124 6.43 44.02 6.23
CA ILE A 124 7.74 44.72 6.06
C ILE A 124 7.68 46.23 6.34
N ILE A 125 6.50 46.84 6.51
CA ILE A 125 6.39 48.29 6.76
C ILE A 125 5.98 48.56 8.21
N ASP A 126 6.87 48.24 9.15
CA ASP A 126 6.85 48.89 10.49
C ASP A 126 8.27 49.05 11.07
N TYR A 127 9.30 49.02 10.20
CA TYR A 127 10.70 49.18 10.60
C TYR A 127 11.52 50.04 9.62
N LEU A 128 10.90 51.07 9.05
CA LEU A 128 11.56 52.19 8.35
C LEU A 128 10.84 53.49 8.70
#